data_AF-A0A3D1VMZ8-F1
#
_entry.id   AF-A0A3D1VMZ8-F1
#
_cell.length_a   1.000
_cell.length_b   1.000
_cell.length_c   1.000
_cell.angle_alpha   90.00
_cell.angle_beta   90.00
_cell.angle_gamma   90.00
#
_symmetry.space_group_name_H-M   'P 1'
#
loop_
_entity.id
_entity.type
_entity.pdbx_description
1 polymer ?
#
loop_
_entity_poly.entity_id
_entity_poly.type
_entity_poly.pdbx_seq_one_letter_code
_entity_poly.pdbx_strand_id
1 'polypeptide(L)'
;MGLPGEIFCQVGLDIKEASPFAHTMAAELTNGNMGYVASTIAHENRKKVLPDYDLAEMSYETRLSLYTNCVPETHAQMVETARMLMKQLKR
;
A
#
# COMPACT_ATOMS: atom_id res chain seq x y z
N MET A 1 -11.45 -5.93 4.02
CA MET A 1 -10.57 -5.10 4.86
C MET A 1 -10.76 -3.65 4.46
N GLY A 2 -11.25 -2.82 5.38
CA GLY A 2 -11.37 -1.37 5.14
C GLY A 2 -10.03 -0.67 5.39
N LEU A 3 -9.59 0.15 4.44
CA LEU A 3 -8.28 0.82 4.44
C LEU A 3 -8.50 2.33 4.26
N PRO A 4 -7.93 3.20 5.13
CA PRO A 4 -8.22 4.64 5.10
C PRO A 4 -7.29 5.41 4.13
N GLY A 5 -7.41 5.20 2.83
CA GLY A 5 -6.63 5.91 1.81
C GLY A 5 -6.81 5.35 0.41
N GLU A 6 -6.10 5.93 -0.55
CA GLU A 6 -5.93 5.41 -1.92
C GLU A 6 -4.74 4.45 -1.92
N ILE A 7 -5.01 3.14 -1.96
CA ILE A 7 -4.03 2.11 -1.60
C ILE A 7 -3.38 1.55 -2.87
N PHE A 8 -2.04 1.55 -2.93
CA PHE A 8 -1.37 0.95 -4.08
C PHE A 8 -1.57 -0.56 -4.13
N CYS A 9 -1.56 -1.10 -5.35
CA CYS A 9 -2.06 -2.44 -5.64
C CYS A 9 -1.33 -3.50 -4.79
N GLN A 10 -0.01 -3.39 -4.69
CA GLN A 10 0.81 -4.35 -3.94
C GLN A 10 0.41 -4.44 -2.46
N VAL A 11 0.07 -3.32 -1.81
CA VAL A 11 -0.36 -3.31 -0.40
C VAL A 11 -1.63 -4.15 -0.22
N GLY A 12 -2.59 -3.99 -1.14
CA GLY A 12 -3.83 -4.76 -1.14
C GLY A 12 -3.63 -6.24 -1.47
N LEU A 13 -2.67 -6.57 -2.35
CA LEU A 13 -2.30 -7.95 -2.68
C LEU A 13 -1.65 -8.65 -1.48
N ASP A 14 -0.71 -7.98 -0.80
CA ASP A 14 -0.01 -8.54 0.36
C ASP A 14 -0.99 -8.77 1.53
N ILE A 15 -1.98 -7.89 1.73
CA ILE A 15 -3.08 -8.11 2.68
C ILE A 15 -3.91 -9.34 2.30
N LYS A 16 -4.23 -9.52 1.01
CA LYS A 16 -5.02 -10.67 0.53
C LYS A 16 -4.26 -11.98 0.71
N GLU A 17 -2.96 -12.00 0.41
CA GLU A 17 -2.09 -13.16 0.61
C GLU A 17 -2.00 -13.55 2.10
N ALA A 18 -1.89 -12.57 2.99
CA ALA A 18 -1.86 -12.78 4.42
C ALA A 18 -3.23 -13.13 5.04
N SER A 19 -4.32 -13.06 4.26
CA SER A 19 -5.66 -13.28 4.76
C SER A 19 -5.95 -14.76 4.98
N PRO A 20 -6.56 -15.13 6.12
CA PRO A 20 -6.96 -16.50 6.36
C PRO A 20 -8.37 -16.81 5.83
N PHE A 21 -9.08 -15.84 5.23
CA PHE A 21 -10.41 -16.06 4.65
C PHE A 21 -10.31 -16.51 3.19
N ALA A 22 -11.27 -17.32 2.72
CA ALA A 22 -11.29 -17.78 1.33
C ALA A 22 -11.32 -16.60 0.32
N HIS A 23 -11.98 -15.50 0.70
CA HIS A 23 -12.00 -14.27 -0.06
C HIS A 23 -11.75 -13.08 0.84
N THR A 24 -10.94 -12.15 0.37
CA THR A 24 -10.69 -10.87 1.04
C THR A 24 -10.67 -9.75 0.02
N MET A 25 -11.49 -8.73 0.28
CA MET A 25 -11.53 -7.52 -0.52
C MET A 25 -10.77 -6.40 0.19
N ALA A 26 -9.92 -5.69 -0.53
CA ALA A 26 -9.36 -4.42 -0.08
C ALA A 26 -10.38 -3.34 -0.45
N ALA A 27 -10.94 -2.68 0.55
CA ALA A 27 -11.89 -1.58 0.39
C ALA A 27 -11.17 -0.29 0.79
N GLU A 28 -10.87 0.54 -0.19
CA GLU A 28 -10.18 1.81 -0.02
C GLU A 28 -11.11 2.89 0.54
N LEU A 29 -10.54 4.04 0.93
CA LEU A 29 -11.25 5.20 1.46
C LEU A 29 -12.28 4.87 2.56
N THR A 30 -12.01 3.82 3.33
CA THR A 30 -12.92 3.33 4.37
C THR A 30 -12.52 3.95 5.70
N ASN A 31 -13.47 4.60 6.38
CA ASN A 31 -13.30 5.22 7.70
C ASN A 31 -12.24 6.33 7.78
N GLY A 32 -11.74 6.83 6.65
CA GLY A 32 -10.74 7.90 6.61
C GLY A 32 -10.10 8.06 5.23
N ASN A 33 -9.24 9.06 5.10
CA ASN A 33 -8.49 9.35 3.89
C ASN A 33 -7.09 9.89 4.25
N MET A 34 -6.04 9.13 3.96
CA MET A 34 -4.63 9.52 4.13
C MET A 34 -3.98 10.01 2.82
N GLY A 35 -4.75 10.12 1.73
CA GLY A 35 -4.23 10.27 0.37
C GLY A 35 -3.67 8.96 -0.15
N TYR A 36 -2.68 9.03 -1.04
CA TYR A 36 -1.99 7.85 -1.55
C TYR A 36 -1.19 7.14 -0.46
N VAL A 37 -1.32 5.82 -0.39
CA VAL A 37 -0.48 4.95 0.42
C VAL A 37 0.36 4.08 -0.50
N ALA A 38 1.64 4.42 -0.59
CA ALA A 38 2.54 3.79 -1.53
C ALA A 38 3.06 2.43 -1.03
N SER A 39 3.34 1.54 -1.98
CA SER A 39 4.03 0.28 -1.72
C SER A 39 5.51 0.52 -1.47
N THR A 40 6.15 -0.39 -0.73
CA THR A 40 7.61 -0.33 -0.49
C THR A 40 8.39 -0.23 -1.80
N ILE A 41 8.01 -0.99 -2.82
CA ILE A 41 8.68 -0.95 -4.13
C ILE A 41 8.53 0.41 -4.82
N ALA A 42 7.40 1.09 -4.68
CA ALA A 42 7.23 2.43 -5.23
C ALA A 42 8.18 3.43 -4.54
N HIS A 43 8.32 3.35 -3.22
CA HIS A 43 9.30 4.15 -2.48
C HIS A 43 10.75 3.84 -2.88
N GLU A 44 11.10 2.56 -3.06
CA GLU A 44 12.45 2.15 -3.46
C GLU A 44 12.77 2.56 -4.91
N ASN A 45 11.82 2.43 -5.83
CA ASN A 45 11.99 2.87 -7.20
C ASN A 45 12.23 4.38 -7.25
N ARG A 46 11.52 5.17 -6.43
CA ARG A 46 11.73 6.62 -6.32
C ARG A 46 13.14 6.98 -5.86
N LYS A 47 13.77 6.19 -4.97
CA LYS A 47 15.16 6.45 -4.54
C LYS A 47 16.18 6.21 -5.66
N LYS A 48 15.84 5.40 -6.66
CA LYS A 48 16.68 5.08 -7.81
C LYS A 48 16.54 6.09 -8.96
N VAL A 49 15.86 7.21 -8.75
CA VAL A 49 15.81 8.31 -9.71
C VAL A 49 17.24 8.79 -9.93
N LEU A 50 17.81 8.41 -11.08
CA LEU A 50 19.07 8.94 -11.56
C LEU A 50 18.83 10.40 -11.98
N PRO A 51 19.85 11.27 -11.88
CA PRO A 51 19.73 12.67 -12.33
C PRO A 51 19.27 12.81 -13.79
N ASP A 52 19.46 11.76 -14.60
CA ASP A 52 19.21 11.75 -16.05
C ASP A 52 17.96 10.94 -16.46
N TYR A 53 17.19 10.42 -15.50
CA TYR A 53 15.98 9.62 -15.78
C TYR A 53 14.72 10.45 -15.52
N ASP A 54 13.87 10.61 -16.54
CA ASP A 54 12.64 11.39 -16.43
C ASP A 54 11.62 10.67 -15.53
N LEU A 55 11.22 11.34 -14.44
CA LEU A 55 10.15 10.88 -13.56
C LEU A 55 8.87 10.57 -14.34
N ALA A 56 8.58 11.27 -15.44
CA ALA A 56 7.41 11.04 -16.28
C ALA A 56 7.37 9.64 -16.92
N GLU A 57 8.52 9.01 -17.14
CA GLU A 57 8.65 7.68 -17.74
C GLU A 57 8.48 6.54 -16.70
N MET A 58 8.44 6.87 -15.40
CA MET A 58 8.27 5.88 -14.36
C MET A 58 6.82 5.39 -14.25
N SER A 59 6.66 4.21 -13.64
CA SER A 59 5.32 3.66 -13.37
C SER A 59 4.47 4.65 -12.57
N TYR A 60 3.15 4.61 -12.81
CA TYR A 60 2.17 5.45 -12.12
C TYR A 60 2.37 5.47 -10.60
N GLU A 61 2.47 4.30 -9.98
CA GLU A 61 2.69 4.17 -8.54
C GLU A 61 4.02 4.81 -8.10
N THR A 62 5.10 4.63 -8.85
CA THR A 62 6.39 5.26 -8.50
C THR A 62 6.30 6.78 -8.53
N ARG A 63 5.67 7.35 -9.57
CA ARG A 63 5.45 8.81 -9.67
C ARG A 63 4.60 9.32 -8.52
N LEU A 64 3.49 8.64 -8.22
CA LEU A 64 2.56 9.09 -7.20
C LEU A 64 3.01 8.83 -5.77
N SER A 65 4.03 8.00 -5.56
CA SER A 65 4.70 7.91 -4.25
C SER A 65 5.29 9.24 -3.76
N LEU A 66 5.43 10.25 -4.64
CA LEU A 66 5.77 11.64 -4.26
C LEU A 66 4.68 12.32 -3.43
N TYR A 67 3.42 11.94 -3.62
CA TYR A 67 2.25 12.59 -3.01
C TYR A 67 1.68 11.78 -1.85
N THR A 68 2.38 10.74 -1.40
CA THR A 68 2.01 10.03 -0.19
C THR A 68 2.35 10.86 1.04
N ASN A 69 1.42 10.90 2.01
CA ASN A 69 1.65 11.49 3.32
C ASN A 69 2.25 10.48 4.32
N CYS A 70 2.47 9.24 3.86
CA CYS A 70 2.89 8.12 4.68
C CYS A 70 4.39 7.86 4.55
N VAL A 71 4.96 7.30 5.61
CA VAL A 71 6.37 6.87 5.60
C VAL A 71 6.50 5.52 4.89
N PRO A 72 7.66 5.16 4.32
CA PRO A 72 7.84 3.91 3.57
C PRO A 72 7.47 2.63 4.35
N GLU A 73 7.55 2.68 5.67
CA GLU A 73 7.21 1.60 6.58
C GLU A 73 5.69 1.33 6.65
N THR A 74 4.86 2.28 6.23
CA THR A 74 3.40 2.17 6.30
C THR A 74 2.88 0.95 5.54
N HIS A 75 3.50 0.56 4.42
CA HIS A 75 3.15 -0.67 3.72
C HIS A 75 3.20 -1.90 4.66
N ALA A 76 4.34 -2.15 5.28
CA ALA A 76 4.53 -3.31 6.16
C ALA A 76 3.63 -3.22 7.41
N GLN A 77 3.48 -2.03 7.98
CA GLN A 77 2.62 -1.79 9.14
C GLN A 77 1.15 -2.12 8.84
N MET A 78 0.63 -1.70 7.68
CA MET A 78 -0.74 -1.99 7.27
C MET A 78 -0.98 -3.49 7.02
N VAL A 79 -0.06 -4.16 6.32
CA VAL A 79 -0.16 -5.60 6.04
C VAL A 79 -0.16 -6.40 7.34
N GLU A 80 0.78 -6.12 8.25
CA GLU A 80 0.87 -6.84 9.53
C GLU A 80 -0.36 -6.58 10.41
N THR A 81 -0.81 -5.33 10.49
CA THR A 81 -2.01 -4.98 11.28
C THR A 81 -3.25 -5.67 10.73
N ALA A 82 -3.45 -5.65 9.41
CA ALA A 82 -4.56 -6.37 8.77
C ALA A 82 -4.49 -7.87 9.05
N ARG A 83 -3.31 -8.49 8.93
CA ARG A 83 -3.09 -9.91 9.24
C ARG A 83 -3.47 -10.24 10.69
N MET A 84 -3.05 -9.41 11.65
CA MET A 84 -3.39 -9.58 13.06
C MET A 84 -4.90 -9.52 13.29
N LEU A 85 -5.58 -8.50 12.76
CA LEU A 85 -7.03 -8.33 12.90
C LEU A 85 -7.80 -9.49 12.26
N MET A 86 -7.42 -9.90 11.05
CA MET A 86 -8.08 -11.01 10.36
C MET A 86 -7.90 -12.33 11.11
N LYS A 87 -6.73 -12.58 11.72
CA LYS A 87 -6.52 -13.76 12.58
C LYS A 87 -7.40 -13.74 13.83
N GLN A 88 -7.64 -12.59 14.44
CA GLN A 88 -8.55 -12.47 15.60
C GLN A 88 -10.02 -12.75 15.21
N LEU A 89 -10.40 -12.47 13.96
CA LEU A 89 -11.76 -12.65 13.47
C LEU A 89 -12.05 -14.07 12.96
N LYS A 90 -11.00 -14.80 12.52
CA LYS A 90 -11.16 -16.20 12.12
C LYS A 90 -11.31 -17.08 13.36
N ARG A 91 -12.54 -17.45 13.66
CA ARG A 91 -12.91 -18.41 14.70
C ARG A 91 -12.65 -19.84 14.26
#